data_AF-A0AA38XBH0-F1
#
_entry.id   AF-A0AA38XBH0-F1
#
_cell.length_a   1.000
_cell.length_b   1.000
_cell.length_c   1.000
_cell.angle_alpha   90.00
_cell.angle_beta   90.00
_cell.angle_gamma   90.00
#
_symmetry.space_group_name_H-M   'P 1'
#
loop_
_entity.id
_entity.type
_entity.pdbx_description
1 polymer ?
#
loop_
_entity_poly.entity_id
_entity_poly.type
_entity_poly.pdbx_seq_one_letter_code
_entity_poly.pdbx_strand_id
1 'polypeptide(L)'
;MSPPEALALKLPQAGQSRDFETLNGRIRIVDRTKDRFRAPERLRKEVTTSSLLTDEEYAPKSELVIIPSTEEELRSAIDVLEKSTTGIERRTAALSARQDHARFFTSNHEAINARRAGHVDRVGQRQAAELQHVKFLNAQLYDSLHEDAKAELGRAEKEVKSVHVNISALLNSDDRALAELNELSSSVGLAKESEVDIDALQQRVDKLTDALQHFRAEALKDRLDRVYLDALPTADAQGSGTHSAGDVLTTAIEEDLNSLYAEIDDMVAMVVAHDHRNGLGVALQSIRQSQLREKRTANEKIYGRLRSLTTTLEDVSIRLETLKHRRYDLHDLQTQLLQFEGGIPSRKVSSSVAVRVDQKDTNTATDALLHHLSLPIHPCKPAGIPDVNAHLRDATIVFEQRSLDSIAEMLWTTEQAAIRGRAALGSVSNALAANESNPLAVSALEEGINIAKAGIEAETTR
;
A
#
# COMPACT_ATOMS: atom_id res chain seq x y z
N MET A 1 36.17 19.93 4.19
CA MET A 1 35.80 19.87 5.62
C MET A 1 35.65 18.40 5.97
N SER A 2 36.39 17.98 7.00
CA SER A 2 36.68 16.59 7.38
C SER A 2 35.45 15.79 7.86
N PRO A 3 35.49 14.45 7.77
CA PRO A 3 34.57 13.58 8.50
C PRO A 3 35.07 13.33 9.94
N PRO A 4 34.19 13.16 10.94
CA PRO A 4 34.62 12.83 12.29
C PRO A 4 34.79 11.32 12.48
N GLU A 5 36.02 11.01 12.89
CA GLU A 5 36.51 9.97 13.79
C GLU A 5 35.57 8.91 14.37
N ALA A 6 36.06 7.68 14.23
CA ALA A 6 35.64 6.46 14.88
C ALA A 6 35.77 6.54 16.41
N LEU A 7 34.73 6.06 17.12
CA LEU A 7 34.80 5.71 18.53
C LEU A 7 34.74 4.19 18.69
N ALA A 8 35.93 3.60 18.84
CA ALA A 8 36.17 2.24 19.31
C ALA A 8 36.63 2.28 20.76
N LEU A 9 35.78 1.86 21.71
CA LEU A 9 36.09 1.61 23.12
C LEU A 9 35.02 0.60 23.61
N LYS A 10 35.25 -0.45 24.41
CA LYS A 10 36.41 -0.97 25.15
C LYS A 10 35.98 -2.37 25.62
N LEU A 11 36.67 -3.42 25.19
CA LEU A 11 36.60 -4.74 25.83
C LEU A 11 37.52 -4.73 27.07
N PRO A 12 37.11 -5.23 28.23
CA PRO A 12 38.05 -5.51 29.31
C PRO A 12 38.71 -6.87 29.08
N GLN A 13 39.97 -6.84 28.66
CA GLN A 13 40.95 -7.89 28.95
C GLN A 13 41.25 -7.86 30.45
N ALA A 14 41.05 -8.99 31.13
CA ALA A 14 41.66 -9.26 32.43
C ALA A 14 42.59 -10.46 32.24
N GLY A 15 43.87 -10.15 32.08
CA GLY A 15 44.96 -11.12 32.12
C GLY A 15 45.57 -11.19 33.52
N GLN A 16 46.12 -12.38 33.77
CA GLN A 16 47.36 -12.62 34.51
C GLN A 16 47.36 -12.58 36.04
N SER A 17 47.53 -13.81 36.55
CA SER A 17 48.71 -14.23 37.31
C SER A 17 48.81 -13.72 38.75
N ARG A 18 48.66 -14.66 39.68
CA ARG A 18 49.59 -14.82 40.80
C ARG A 18 49.53 -16.26 41.29
N ASP A 19 50.51 -17.01 40.83
CA ASP A 19 51.06 -18.13 41.58
C ASP A 19 51.54 -17.60 42.94
N PHE A 20 50.92 -18.09 44.01
CA PHE A 20 51.51 -18.11 45.34
C PHE A 20 51.28 -19.51 45.88
N GLU A 21 52.38 -20.27 45.84
CA GLU A 21 52.90 -21.08 46.93
C GLU A 21 51.86 -21.89 47.73
N THR A 22 51.79 -23.21 47.49
CA THR A 22 52.58 -24.22 48.23
C THR A 22 52.51 -24.02 49.74
N LEU A 23 52.17 -25.10 50.45
CA LEU A 23 52.23 -25.26 51.91
C LEU A 23 50.97 -24.87 52.71
N ASN A 24 49.85 -25.60 52.54
CA ASN A 24 48.85 -25.76 53.60
C ASN A 24 48.06 -27.10 53.57
N GLY A 25 48.59 -28.10 52.88
CA GLY A 25 47.96 -29.42 52.70
C GLY A 25 48.20 -30.44 53.80
N ARG A 26 48.64 -30.05 55.01
CA ARG A 26 49.02 -31.05 56.05
C ARG A 26 48.63 -30.74 57.49
N ILE A 27 47.68 -29.83 57.71
CA ILE A 27 47.10 -29.54 59.03
C ILE A 27 45.57 -29.40 58.91
N ARG A 28 44.86 -30.47 58.54
CA ARG A 28 43.37 -30.54 58.62
C ARG A 28 42.83 -31.94 58.90
N ILE A 29 43.59 -32.78 59.61
CA ILE A 29 43.12 -34.09 60.09
C ILE A 29 42.92 -34.10 61.63
N VAL A 30 43.37 -33.06 62.35
CA VAL A 30 43.29 -33.03 63.82
C VAL A 30 42.12 -32.19 64.37
N ASP A 31 41.46 -31.34 63.58
CA ASP A 31 40.32 -30.53 64.08
C ASP A 31 38.93 -31.17 63.90
N ARG A 32 38.84 -32.36 63.29
CA ARG A 32 37.55 -33.06 63.08
C ARG A 32 36.96 -33.74 64.33
N THR A 33 37.68 -33.78 65.45
CA THR A 33 37.18 -34.37 66.70
C THR A 33 36.72 -33.33 67.74
N LYS A 34 36.88 -32.02 67.47
CA LYS A 34 36.49 -30.95 68.41
C LYS A 34 35.20 -30.21 68.03
N ASP A 35 34.77 -30.27 66.77
CA ASP A 35 33.52 -29.62 66.31
C ASP A 35 32.25 -30.49 66.40
N ARG A 36 32.34 -31.69 67.00
CA ARG A 36 31.15 -32.53 67.28
C ARG A 36 30.32 -32.09 68.50
N PHE A 37 30.73 -31.04 69.21
CA PHE A 37 30.02 -30.55 70.41
C PHE A 37 29.48 -29.11 70.30
N ARG A 38 29.49 -28.48 69.12
CA ARG A 38 28.93 -27.12 68.97
C ARG A 38 28.27 -26.91 67.60
N ALA A 39 27.02 -27.34 67.48
CA ALA A 39 26.06 -26.75 66.55
C ALA A 39 24.64 -26.80 67.17
N PRO A 40 23.76 -25.85 66.81
CA PRO A 40 22.75 -25.27 67.70
C PRO A 40 21.41 -26.02 67.74
N GLU A 41 20.74 -25.90 68.88
CA GLU A 41 19.34 -26.30 69.15
C GLU A 41 18.32 -25.56 68.28
N ARG A 42 18.29 -25.74 66.96
CA ARG A 42 17.18 -25.24 66.12
C ARG A 42 16.92 -26.18 64.96
N LEU A 43 16.15 -27.22 65.24
CA LEU A 43 15.17 -27.87 64.34
C LEU A 43 14.38 -28.88 65.19
N ARG A 44 13.66 -28.38 66.20
CA ARG A 44 12.53 -29.09 66.80
C ARG A 44 11.33 -28.86 65.89
N LYS A 45 11.02 -29.84 65.06
CA LYS A 45 9.68 -30.36 64.73
C LYS A 45 9.73 -31.05 63.36
N GLU A 46 9.17 -32.26 63.35
CA GLU A 46 8.90 -33.08 62.17
C GLU A 46 10.10 -33.83 61.58
N VAL A 47 10.65 -34.74 62.40
CA VAL A 47 11.11 -36.03 61.87
C VAL A 47 10.29 -37.10 62.55
N THR A 48 9.45 -37.72 61.72
CA THR A 48 8.67 -38.91 61.94
C THR A 48 9.44 -39.93 62.79
N THR A 49 8.86 -40.25 63.93
CA THR A 49 9.23 -41.40 64.77
C THR A 49 8.98 -42.69 63.99
N SER A 50 9.96 -43.14 63.20
CA SER A 50 9.95 -44.46 62.54
C SER A 50 11.38 -44.91 62.28
N SER A 51 12.10 -45.17 63.37
CA SER A 51 13.19 -46.15 63.50
C SER A 51 13.86 -45.98 64.87
N LEU A 52 13.03 -45.91 65.92
CA LEU A 52 13.40 -46.59 67.16
C LEU A 52 13.33 -48.08 66.80
N LEU A 53 14.48 -48.67 66.49
CA LEU A 53 14.64 -50.11 66.56
C LEU A 53 14.38 -50.47 68.03
N THR A 54 13.15 -50.85 68.29
CA THR A 54 12.79 -51.72 69.40
C THR A 54 13.68 -52.95 69.29
N ASP A 55 14.55 -53.14 70.28
CA ASP A 55 15.24 -54.40 70.57
C ASP A 55 14.19 -55.45 71.03
N GLU A 56 13.28 -55.82 70.13
CA GLU A 56 12.47 -57.03 70.28
C GLU A 56 12.63 -57.87 69.03
N GLU A 57 13.00 -59.14 69.27
CA GLU A 57 12.99 -60.23 68.31
C GLU A 57 14.17 -60.34 67.33
N TYR A 58 15.38 -60.22 67.87
CA TYR A 58 16.45 -61.15 67.48
C TYR A 58 16.78 -62.01 68.70
N ALA A 59 16.12 -63.15 68.84
CA ALA A 59 16.58 -64.19 69.74
C ALA A 59 17.96 -64.66 69.23
N PRO A 60 19.07 -64.41 69.95
CA PRO A 60 20.24 -65.23 69.72
C PRO A 60 19.86 -66.62 70.16
N LYS A 61 19.88 -67.59 69.24
CA LYS A 61 20.15 -68.96 69.67
C LYS A 61 21.41 -68.86 70.51
N SER A 62 21.29 -69.20 71.78
CA SER A 62 22.38 -69.28 72.73
C SER A 62 23.37 -70.35 72.24
N GLU A 63 24.17 -70.02 71.24
CA GLU A 63 25.45 -70.67 71.03
C GLU A 63 26.27 -70.30 72.26
N LEU A 64 26.36 -71.28 73.15
CA LEU A 64 27.29 -71.35 74.26
C LEU A 64 28.56 -70.59 73.88
N VAL A 65 28.91 -69.59 74.70
CA VAL A 65 30.27 -69.06 74.72
C VAL A 65 31.14 -70.21 75.24
N ILE A 66 31.51 -71.10 74.31
CA ILE A 66 32.52 -72.13 74.52
C ILE A 66 33.79 -71.33 74.71
N ILE A 67 34.21 -71.19 75.97
CA ILE A 67 35.56 -70.70 76.28
C ILE A 67 36.50 -71.71 75.62
N PRO A 68 37.26 -71.31 74.59
CA PRO A 68 38.11 -72.23 73.86
C PRO A 68 39.06 -72.90 74.85
N SER A 69 38.94 -74.21 75.02
CA SER A 69 39.70 -74.96 76.04
C SER A 69 41.04 -75.44 75.47
N THR A 70 41.17 -75.40 74.14
CA THR A 70 42.37 -75.78 73.40
C THR A 70 42.97 -74.58 72.65
N GLU A 71 44.31 -74.54 72.58
CA GLU A 71 45.07 -73.50 71.87
C GLU A 71 44.67 -73.39 70.38
N GLU A 72 44.25 -74.49 69.76
CA GLU A 72 43.79 -74.55 68.36
C GLU A 72 42.44 -73.82 68.17
N GLU A 73 41.50 -73.99 69.11
CA GLU A 73 40.20 -73.31 69.11
C GLU A 73 40.36 -71.80 69.36
N LEU A 74 41.31 -71.38 70.22
CA LEU A 74 41.65 -69.97 70.41
C LEU A 74 42.15 -69.34 69.11
N ARG A 75 43.06 -70.00 68.39
CA ARG A 75 43.57 -69.51 67.09
C ARG A 75 42.47 -69.44 66.04
N SER A 76 41.61 -70.45 65.97
CA SER A 76 40.45 -70.45 65.08
C SER A 76 39.47 -69.31 65.39
N ALA A 77 39.18 -69.05 66.67
CA ALA A 77 38.33 -67.94 67.08
C ALA A 77 38.96 -66.57 66.76
N ILE A 78 40.28 -66.42 66.93
CA ILE A 78 41.03 -65.22 66.51
C ILE A 78 40.94 -65.04 65.00
N ASP A 79 41.20 -66.09 64.20
CA ASP A 79 41.10 -66.04 62.74
C ASP A 79 39.69 -65.67 62.26
N VAL A 80 38.65 -66.22 62.90
CA VAL A 80 37.25 -65.88 62.61
C VAL A 80 36.95 -64.43 62.97
N LEU A 81 37.44 -63.96 64.11
CA LEU A 81 37.28 -62.57 64.55
C LEU A 81 38.03 -61.59 63.64
N GLU A 82 39.24 -61.92 63.19
CA GLU A 82 40.02 -61.12 62.24
C GLU A 82 39.34 -61.08 60.87
N LYS A 83 38.85 -62.23 60.37
CA LYS A 83 38.06 -62.28 59.12
C LYS A 83 36.78 -61.47 59.23
N SER A 84 36.11 -61.50 60.39
CA SER A 84 34.91 -60.70 60.65
C SER A 84 35.23 -59.21 60.71
N THR A 85 36.28 -58.83 61.44
CA THR A 85 36.73 -57.44 61.58
C THR A 85 37.12 -56.85 60.24
N THR A 86 37.97 -57.53 59.46
CA THR A 86 38.35 -57.09 58.10
C THR A 86 37.14 -57.07 57.14
N GLY A 87 36.18 -57.96 57.32
CA GLY A 87 34.90 -57.94 56.60
C GLY A 87 34.05 -56.71 56.92
N ILE A 88 33.96 -56.34 58.20
CA ILE A 88 33.26 -55.13 58.67
C ILE A 88 33.97 -53.88 58.17
N GLU A 89 35.30 -53.80 58.25
CA GLU A 89 36.10 -52.68 57.75
C GLU A 89 35.91 -52.45 56.25
N ARG A 90 35.90 -53.52 55.44
CA ARG A 90 35.61 -53.41 54.00
C ARG A 90 34.19 -52.90 53.76
N ARG A 91 33.21 -53.34 54.55
CA ARG A 91 31.81 -52.89 54.44
C ARG A 91 31.66 -51.43 54.86
N THR A 92 32.30 -51.00 55.95
CA THR A 92 32.25 -49.60 56.40
C THR A 92 32.95 -48.67 55.41
N ALA A 93 34.09 -49.09 54.85
CA ALA A 93 34.77 -48.34 53.79
C ALA A 93 33.91 -48.23 52.50
N ALA A 94 33.25 -49.32 52.10
CA ALA A 94 32.34 -49.29 50.96
C ALA A 94 31.10 -48.41 51.21
N LEU A 95 30.56 -48.42 52.44
CA LEU A 95 29.43 -47.60 52.84
C LEU A 95 29.80 -46.12 52.94
N SER A 96 30.99 -45.78 53.45
CA SER A 96 31.47 -44.40 53.48
C SER A 96 31.70 -43.86 52.07
N ALA A 97 32.29 -44.66 51.18
CA ALA A 97 32.45 -44.28 49.77
C ALA A 97 31.08 -44.03 49.09
N ARG A 98 30.09 -44.90 49.32
CA ARG A 98 28.71 -44.70 48.84
C ARG A 98 28.06 -43.45 49.42
N GLN A 99 28.25 -43.17 50.70
CA GLN A 99 27.72 -41.98 51.35
C GLN A 99 28.35 -40.70 50.78
N ASP A 100 29.65 -40.71 50.48
CA ASP A 100 30.34 -39.58 49.85
C ASP A 100 29.86 -39.35 48.42
N HIS A 101 29.63 -40.42 47.65
CA HIS A 101 29.00 -40.31 46.33
C HIS A 101 27.58 -39.75 46.41
N ALA A 102 26.75 -40.22 47.35
CA ALA A 102 25.40 -39.70 47.53
C ALA A 102 25.41 -38.20 47.85
N ARG A 103 26.30 -37.76 48.75
CA ARG A 103 26.49 -36.34 49.09
C ARG A 103 26.96 -35.51 47.89
N PHE A 104 27.85 -36.05 47.06
CA PHE A 104 28.28 -35.39 45.84
C PHE A 104 27.12 -35.21 44.86
N PHE A 105 26.29 -36.23 44.66
CA PHE A 105 25.13 -36.13 43.78
C PHE A 105 24.07 -35.16 44.30
N THR A 106 23.77 -35.15 45.60
CA THR A 106 22.81 -34.19 46.17
C THR A 106 23.32 -32.75 46.04
N SER A 107 24.58 -32.50 46.36
CA SER A 107 25.19 -31.17 46.21
C SER A 107 25.23 -30.71 44.75
N ASN A 108 25.57 -31.59 43.82
CA ASN A 108 25.55 -31.28 42.40
C ASN A 108 24.12 -31.02 41.89
N HIS A 109 23.13 -31.80 42.35
CA HIS A 109 21.73 -31.59 42.00
C HIS A 109 21.20 -30.24 42.52
N GLU A 110 21.52 -29.89 43.77
CA GLU A 110 21.20 -28.57 44.34
C GLU A 110 21.86 -27.43 43.53
N ALA A 111 23.12 -27.59 43.13
CA ALA A 111 23.81 -26.61 42.31
C ALA A 111 23.17 -26.44 40.92
N ILE A 112 22.74 -27.54 40.29
CA ILE A 112 22.02 -27.51 39.01
C ILE A 112 20.66 -26.84 39.18
N ASN A 113 19.90 -27.17 40.24
CA ASN A 113 18.59 -26.58 40.50
C ASN A 113 18.70 -25.07 40.80
N ALA A 114 19.70 -24.64 41.57
CA ALA A 114 19.96 -23.23 41.82
C ALA A 114 20.29 -22.47 40.50
N ARG A 115 21.10 -23.08 39.61
CA ARG A 115 21.38 -22.51 38.29
C ARG A 115 20.12 -22.43 37.41
N ARG A 116 19.28 -23.47 37.43
CA ARG A 116 18.01 -23.49 36.68
C ARG A 116 17.04 -22.43 37.18
N ALA A 117 16.85 -22.31 38.49
CA ALA A 117 16.00 -21.27 39.09
C ALA A 117 16.47 -19.87 38.67
N GLY A 118 17.77 -19.58 38.79
CA GLY A 118 18.33 -18.30 38.35
C GLY A 118 18.20 -18.06 36.83
N HIS A 119 18.18 -19.10 36.00
CA HIS A 119 17.94 -18.95 34.56
C HIS A 119 16.47 -18.61 34.26
N VAL A 120 15.52 -19.28 34.92
CA VAL A 120 14.08 -19.00 34.79
C VAL A 120 13.77 -17.56 35.20
N ASP A 121 14.32 -17.09 36.32
CA ASP A 121 14.13 -15.72 36.78
C ASP A 121 14.66 -14.69 35.78
N ARG A 122 15.85 -14.93 35.21
CA ARG A 122 16.44 -14.04 34.19
C ARG A 122 15.60 -14.00 32.91
N VAL A 123 15.11 -15.15 32.45
CA VAL A 123 14.24 -15.22 31.27
C VAL A 123 12.91 -14.50 31.54
N GLY A 124 12.30 -14.71 32.71
CA GLY A 124 11.07 -14.02 33.11
C GLY A 124 11.24 -12.51 33.21
N GLN A 125 12.34 -12.02 33.77
CA GLN A 125 12.66 -10.60 33.82
C GLN A 125 12.86 -10.01 32.42
N ARG A 126 13.57 -10.72 31.54
CA ARG A 126 13.76 -10.30 30.15
C ARG A 126 12.43 -10.21 29.41
N GLN A 127 11.59 -11.22 29.51
CA GLN A 127 10.26 -11.22 28.88
C GLN A 127 9.37 -10.09 29.42
N ALA A 128 9.39 -9.85 30.73
CA ALA A 128 8.66 -8.73 31.33
C ALA A 128 9.13 -7.37 30.79
N ALA A 129 10.45 -7.19 30.65
CA ALA A 129 11.04 -5.97 30.07
C ALA A 129 10.68 -5.81 28.59
N GLU A 130 10.72 -6.89 27.79
CA GLU A 130 10.32 -6.88 26.38
C GLU A 130 8.82 -6.54 26.23
N LEU A 131 7.95 -7.12 27.06
CA LEU A 131 6.51 -6.80 27.06
C LEU A 131 6.24 -5.34 27.45
N GLN A 132 6.98 -4.79 28.42
CA GLN A 132 6.87 -3.38 28.77
C GLN A 132 7.35 -2.49 27.64
N HIS A 133 8.44 -2.86 26.97
CA HIS A 133 8.97 -2.12 25.83
C HIS A 133 7.99 -2.09 24.65
N VAL A 134 7.42 -3.24 24.28
CA VAL A 134 6.41 -3.32 23.20
C VAL A 134 5.17 -2.50 23.56
N LYS A 135 4.70 -2.56 24.81
CA LYS A 135 3.57 -1.73 25.27
C LYS A 135 3.88 -0.23 25.17
N PHE A 136 5.08 0.18 25.56
CA PHE A 136 5.52 1.56 25.46
C PHE A 136 5.59 2.03 24.01
N LEU A 137 6.18 1.23 23.11
CA LEU A 137 6.24 1.55 21.69
C LEU A 137 4.85 1.62 21.05
N ASN A 138 3.94 0.71 21.41
CA ASN A 138 2.57 0.75 20.91
C ASN A 138 1.82 2.00 21.38
N ALA A 139 1.99 2.41 22.64
CA ALA A 139 1.41 3.66 23.14
C ALA A 139 1.99 4.88 22.40
N GLN A 140 3.31 4.91 22.20
CA GLN A 140 3.96 5.99 21.46
C GLN A 140 3.49 6.07 20.00
N LEU A 141 3.34 4.92 19.33
CA LEU A 141 2.82 4.85 17.95
C LEU A 141 1.36 5.31 17.88
N TYR A 142 0.55 4.92 18.86
CA TYR A 142 -0.83 5.37 18.97
C TYR A 142 -0.94 6.89 19.15
N ASP A 143 -0.16 7.45 20.08
CA ASP A 143 -0.14 8.89 20.34
C ASP A 143 0.32 9.67 19.09
N SER A 144 1.38 9.21 18.41
CA SER A 144 1.85 9.79 17.16
C SER A 144 0.78 9.76 16.06
N LEU A 145 0.12 8.60 15.87
CA LEU A 145 -0.92 8.44 14.86
C LEU A 145 -2.14 9.31 15.16
N HIS A 146 -2.50 9.45 16.44
CA HIS A 146 -3.59 10.31 16.89
C HIS A 146 -3.27 11.80 16.69
N GLU A 147 -2.05 12.23 16.99
CA GLU A 147 -1.59 13.61 16.71
C GLU A 147 -1.60 13.91 15.21
N ASP A 148 -1.11 12.97 14.38
CA ASP A 148 -1.11 13.09 12.91
C ASP A 148 -2.54 13.17 12.35
N ALA A 149 -3.43 12.28 12.78
CA ALA A 149 -4.83 12.29 12.38
C ALA A 149 -5.52 13.62 12.75
N LYS A 150 -5.25 14.14 13.95
CA LYS A 150 -5.78 15.44 14.40
C LYS A 150 -5.20 16.60 13.59
N ALA A 151 -3.91 16.55 13.25
CA ALA A 151 -3.26 17.56 12.42
C ALA A 151 -3.81 17.55 10.98
N GLU A 152 -4.04 16.38 10.40
CA GLU A 152 -4.68 16.22 9.08
C GLU A 152 -6.13 16.70 9.09
N LEU A 153 -6.91 16.37 10.13
CA LEU A 153 -8.28 16.88 10.30
C LEU A 153 -8.30 18.40 10.37
N GLY A 154 -7.40 19.00 11.16
CA GLY A 154 -7.26 20.46 11.24
C GLY A 154 -6.83 21.09 9.90
N ARG A 155 -6.05 20.39 9.08
CA ARG A 155 -5.71 20.82 7.71
C ARG A 155 -6.91 20.74 6.77
N ALA A 156 -7.65 19.63 6.79
CA ALA A 156 -8.87 19.45 6.00
C ALA A 156 -9.93 20.52 6.35
N GLU A 157 -10.12 20.85 7.64
CA GLU A 157 -11.03 21.92 8.05
C GLU A 157 -10.61 23.31 7.54
N LYS A 158 -9.31 23.61 7.56
CA LYS A 158 -8.79 24.86 6.97
C LYS A 158 -9.01 24.89 5.46
N GLU A 159 -8.77 23.77 4.79
CA GLU A 159 -9.05 23.63 3.35
C GLU A 159 -10.54 23.87 3.06
N VAL A 160 -11.47 23.28 3.82
CA VAL A 160 -12.92 23.53 3.68
C VAL A 160 -13.27 25.01 3.78
N LYS A 161 -12.72 25.71 4.77
CA LYS A 161 -12.94 27.15 4.94
C LYS A 161 -12.38 27.94 3.75
N SER A 162 -11.20 27.58 3.26
CA SER A 162 -10.59 28.20 2.09
C SER A 162 -11.38 27.94 0.80
N VAL A 163 -11.99 26.77 0.68
CA VAL A 163 -12.81 26.39 -0.48
C VAL A 163 -14.03 27.29 -0.60
N HIS A 164 -14.69 27.65 0.50
CA HIS A 164 -15.80 28.60 0.44
C HIS A 164 -15.37 29.97 -0.12
N VAL A 165 -14.22 30.48 0.31
CA VAL A 165 -13.67 31.75 -0.21
C VAL A 165 -13.30 31.62 -1.69
N ASN A 166 -12.66 30.51 -2.08
CA ASN A 166 -12.29 30.28 -3.47
C ASN A 166 -13.51 30.11 -4.39
N ILE A 167 -14.56 29.41 -3.94
CA ILE A 167 -15.81 29.23 -4.70
C ILE A 167 -16.53 30.55 -4.85
N SER A 168 -16.65 31.36 -3.80
CA SER A 168 -17.27 32.69 -3.92
C SER A 168 -16.50 33.62 -4.85
N ALA A 169 -15.17 33.59 -4.82
CA ALA A 169 -14.34 34.33 -5.78
C ALA A 169 -14.54 33.81 -7.21
N LEU A 170 -14.62 32.50 -7.42
CA LEU A 170 -14.87 31.88 -8.71
C LEU A 170 -16.26 32.26 -9.25
N LEU A 171 -17.31 32.12 -8.45
CA LEU A 171 -18.67 32.50 -8.84
C LEU A 171 -18.77 33.98 -9.22
N ASN A 172 -18.12 34.87 -8.46
CA ASN A 172 -18.05 36.29 -8.83
C ASN A 172 -17.31 36.52 -10.16
N SER A 173 -16.26 35.72 -10.44
CA SER A 173 -15.55 35.78 -11.72
C SER A 173 -16.37 35.23 -12.89
N ASP A 174 -17.18 34.20 -12.62
CA ASP A 174 -18.10 33.59 -13.59
C ASP A 174 -19.26 34.55 -13.88
N ASP A 175 -19.83 35.20 -12.87
CA ASP A 175 -20.86 36.24 -13.04
C ASP A 175 -20.35 37.40 -13.89
N ARG A 176 -19.10 37.82 -13.67
CA ARG A 176 -18.44 38.83 -14.52
C ARG A 176 -18.26 38.33 -15.94
N ALA A 177 -17.84 37.08 -16.13
CA ALA A 177 -17.69 36.48 -17.45
C ALA A 177 -19.04 36.35 -18.18
N LEU A 178 -20.12 36.05 -17.47
CA LEU A 178 -21.48 36.01 -18.00
C LEU A 178 -22.01 37.40 -18.34
N ALA A 179 -21.66 38.42 -17.55
CA ALA A 179 -21.97 39.81 -17.88
C ALA A 179 -21.26 40.25 -19.18
N GLU A 180 -19.97 39.93 -19.32
CA GLU A 180 -19.19 40.15 -20.55
C GLU A 180 -19.80 39.39 -21.74
N LEU A 181 -20.25 38.15 -21.53
CA LEU A 181 -20.94 37.35 -22.55
C LEU A 181 -22.27 38.00 -22.97
N ASN A 182 -23.02 38.52 -22.02
CA ASN A 182 -24.29 39.21 -22.27
C ASN A 182 -24.06 40.51 -23.04
N GLU A 183 -22.96 41.23 -22.77
CA GLU A 183 -22.54 42.41 -23.55
C GLU A 183 -22.10 42.05 -24.97
N LEU A 184 -21.38 40.94 -25.15
CA LEU A 184 -21.04 40.41 -26.47
C LEU A 184 -22.29 39.95 -27.24
N SER A 185 -23.25 39.33 -26.55
CA SER A 185 -24.52 38.92 -27.15
C SER A 185 -25.38 40.11 -27.53
N SER A 186 -25.46 41.14 -26.66
CA SER A 186 -26.23 42.35 -26.92
C SER A 186 -25.60 43.20 -28.03
N SER A 187 -24.27 43.28 -28.12
CA SER A 187 -23.59 43.95 -29.24
C SER A 187 -23.82 43.23 -30.58
N VAL A 188 -23.83 41.90 -30.60
CA VAL A 188 -24.22 41.10 -31.78
C VAL A 188 -25.72 41.26 -32.10
N GLY A 189 -26.57 41.38 -31.08
CA GLY A 189 -28.01 41.63 -31.22
C GLY A 189 -28.34 43.03 -31.76
N LEU A 190 -27.64 44.06 -31.29
CA LEU A 190 -27.76 45.45 -31.77
C LEU A 190 -27.23 45.60 -33.19
N ALA A 191 -26.18 44.85 -33.55
CA ALA A 191 -25.71 44.78 -34.94
C ALA A 191 -26.78 44.21 -35.89
N LYS A 192 -27.77 43.45 -35.38
CA LYS A 192 -28.89 42.91 -36.15
C LYS A 192 -29.95 43.97 -36.49
N GLU A 193 -30.12 45.00 -35.66
CA GLU A 193 -31.03 46.12 -35.93
C GLU A 193 -30.42 47.16 -36.90
N SER A 194 -29.09 47.24 -36.94
CA SER A 194 -28.34 48.04 -37.92
C SER A 194 -27.85 47.21 -39.11
N GLU A 195 -28.24 45.93 -39.22
CA GLU A 195 -27.81 45.06 -40.31
C GLU A 195 -28.49 45.56 -41.58
N VAL A 196 -27.72 46.23 -42.44
CA VAL A 196 -28.15 46.59 -43.79
C VAL A 196 -28.66 45.32 -44.43
N ASP A 197 -29.95 45.29 -44.77
CA ASP A 197 -30.56 44.16 -45.46
C ASP A 197 -29.91 44.04 -46.84
N ILE A 198 -28.86 43.21 -46.91
CA ILE A 198 -28.05 43.02 -48.12
C ILE A 198 -28.93 42.48 -49.23
N ASP A 199 -29.94 41.66 -48.92
CA ASP A 199 -30.83 41.10 -49.92
C ASP A 199 -31.79 42.18 -50.48
N ALA A 200 -32.29 43.09 -49.63
CA ALA A 200 -33.03 44.28 -50.10
C ALA A 200 -32.15 45.26 -50.89
N LEU A 201 -30.88 45.43 -50.49
CA LEU A 201 -29.93 46.29 -51.18
C LEU A 201 -29.54 45.70 -52.54
N GLN A 202 -29.37 44.39 -52.63
CA GLN A 202 -29.14 43.65 -53.88
C GLN A 202 -30.28 43.88 -54.86
N GLN A 203 -31.54 43.70 -54.41
CA GLN A 203 -32.72 43.96 -55.24
C GLN A 203 -32.81 45.41 -55.71
N ARG A 204 -32.38 46.37 -54.87
CA ARG A 204 -32.36 47.78 -55.25
C ARG A 204 -31.27 48.07 -56.28
N VAL A 205 -30.09 47.45 -56.14
CA VAL A 205 -29.00 47.54 -57.12
C VAL A 205 -29.47 46.98 -58.46
N ASP A 206 -30.06 45.79 -58.47
CA ASP A 206 -30.58 45.15 -59.69
C ASP A 206 -31.58 46.07 -60.41
N LYS A 207 -32.58 46.60 -59.69
CA LYS A 207 -33.57 47.55 -60.25
C LYS A 207 -32.94 48.82 -60.83
N LEU A 208 -31.93 49.37 -60.15
CA LEU A 208 -31.24 50.58 -60.60
C LEU A 208 -30.37 50.31 -61.82
N THR A 209 -29.69 49.15 -61.89
CA THR A 209 -28.92 48.75 -63.07
C THR A 209 -29.82 48.49 -64.27
N ASP A 210 -30.98 47.85 -64.08
CA ASP A 210 -31.94 47.61 -65.15
C ASP A 210 -32.51 48.94 -65.69
N ALA A 211 -32.85 49.88 -64.80
CA ALA A 211 -33.28 51.23 -65.19
C ALA A 211 -32.17 52.00 -65.94
N LEU A 212 -30.92 51.92 -65.48
CA LEU A 212 -29.78 52.57 -66.13
C LEU A 212 -29.52 51.99 -67.53
N GLN A 213 -29.66 50.67 -67.69
CA GLN A 213 -29.56 50.00 -68.98
C GLN A 213 -30.62 50.55 -69.95
N HIS A 214 -31.88 50.63 -69.52
CA HIS A 214 -32.96 51.17 -70.33
C HIS A 214 -32.70 52.61 -70.77
N PHE A 215 -32.35 53.52 -69.84
CA PHE A 215 -32.10 54.92 -70.18
C PHE A 215 -30.87 55.11 -71.07
N ARG A 216 -29.80 54.33 -70.89
CA ARG A 216 -28.61 54.42 -71.75
C ARG A 216 -28.87 53.89 -73.15
N ALA A 217 -29.63 52.80 -73.26
CA ALA A 217 -30.04 52.25 -74.54
C ALA A 217 -30.91 53.26 -75.29
N GLU A 218 -31.97 53.76 -74.66
CA GLU A 218 -32.87 54.77 -75.23
C GLU A 218 -32.12 56.03 -75.69
N ALA A 219 -31.21 56.57 -74.86
CA ALA A 219 -30.41 57.73 -75.24
C ALA A 219 -29.45 57.49 -76.43
N LEU A 220 -28.92 56.27 -76.58
CA LEU A 220 -28.09 55.90 -77.74
C LEU A 220 -28.94 55.75 -78.99
N LYS A 221 -30.13 55.15 -78.87
CA LYS A 221 -31.11 55.02 -79.94
C LYS A 221 -31.58 56.39 -80.43
N ASP A 222 -32.02 57.26 -79.52
CA ASP A 222 -32.41 58.65 -79.84
C ASP A 222 -31.30 59.44 -80.54
N ARG A 223 -30.04 59.21 -80.14
CA ARG A 223 -28.88 59.85 -80.78
C ARG A 223 -28.62 59.29 -82.17
N LEU A 224 -28.80 57.99 -82.37
CA LEU A 224 -28.70 57.34 -83.68
C LEU A 224 -29.79 57.84 -84.61
N ASP A 225 -31.04 57.90 -84.13
CA ASP A 225 -32.20 58.43 -84.85
C ASP A 225 -31.96 59.86 -85.29
N ARG A 226 -31.45 60.70 -84.38
CA ARG A 226 -31.14 62.09 -84.69
C ARG A 226 -30.05 62.23 -85.75
N VAL A 227 -28.97 61.43 -85.66
CA VAL A 227 -27.90 61.44 -86.67
C VAL A 227 -28.41 60.95 -88.03
N TYR A 228 -29.28 59.92 -88.03
CA TYR A 228 -29.92 59.41 -89.23
C TYR A 228 -30.81 60.48 -89.89
N LEU A 229 -31.67 61.14 -89.11
CA LEU A 229 -32.54 62.23 -89.56
C LEU A 229 -31.75 63.46 -90.02
N ASP A 230 -30.65 63.81 -89.36
CA ASP A 230 -29.77 64.91 -89.75
C ASP A 230 -28.99 64.60 -91.05
N ALA A 231 -28.73 63.33 -91.36
CA ALA A 231 -28.01 62.90 -92.57
C ALA A 231 -28.90 62.80 -93.84
N LEU A 232 -30.19 62.49 -93.68
CA LEU A 232 -31.20 62.43 -94.75
C LEU A 232 -31.22 63.65 -95.70
N PRO A 233 -31.25 64.92 -95.24
CA PRO A 233 -31.31 66.09 -96.13
C PRO A 233 -30.04 66.31 -96.96
N THR A 234 -28.90 65.73 -96.57
CA THR A 234 -27.65 65.82 -97.35
C THR A 234 -27.55 64.77 -98.46
N ALA A 235 -28.25 63.64 -98.34
CA ALA A 235 -28.28 62.59 -99.36
C ALA A 235 -29.16 62.96 -100.56
N ASP A 236 -30.29 63.63 -100.33
CA ASP A 236 -31.21 64.09 -101.39
C ASP A 236 -30.59 65.18 -102.30
N ALA A 237 -29.57 65.90 -101.82
CA ALA A 237 -28.89 66.94 -102.59
C ALA A 237 -27.82 66.40 -103.57
N GLN A 238 -27.42 65.13 -103.47
CA GLN A 238 -26.34 64.54 -104.29
C GLN A 238 -26.78 63.38 -105.22
N GLY A 239 -28.01 62.88 -105.11
CA GLY A 239 -28.47 61.67 -105.82
C GLY A 239 -29.62 61.87 -106.80
N SER A 240 -29.48 62.72 -107.82
CA SER A 240 -30.41 62.73 -108.95
C SER A 240 -30.01 61.65 -109.97
N GLY A 241 -30.65 60.47 -109.90
CA GLY A 241 -30.58 59.50 -111.00
C GLY A 241 -30.85 58.05 -110.60
N THR A 242 -31.91 57.49 -111.17
CA THR A 242 -32.26 56.04 -111.27
C THR A 242 -32.97 55.38 -110.07
N HIS A 243 -34.29 55.57 -110.01
CA HIS A 243 -35.23 54.67 -109.35
C HIS A 243 -35.39 53.37 -110.16
N SER A 244 -35.06 52.21 -109.59
CA SER A 244 -35.74 50.91 -109.81
C SER A 244 -35.16 49.73 -109.00
N ALA A 245 -34.13 49.92 -108.17
CA ALA A 245 -33.62 48.90 -107.22
C ALA A 245 -33.85 49.29 -105.74
N GLY A 246 -34.71 50.28 -105.49
CA GLY A 246 -34.86 50.92 -104.19
C GLY A 246 -35.51 50.05 -103.12
N ASP A 247 -36.47 49.21 -103.48
CA ASP A 247 -37.33 48.50 -102.51
C ASP A 247 -36.60 47.38 -101.74
N VAL A 248 -35.66 46.69 -102.39
CA VAL A 248 -34.83 45.63 -101.76
C VAL A 248 -33.69 46.24 -100.93
N LEU A 249 -33.21 47.41 -101.32
CA LEU A 249 -32.15 48.12 -100.60
C LEU A 249 -32.69 48.77 -99.31
N THR A 250 -33.91 49.31 -99.35
CA THR A 250 -34.57 49.89 -98.17
C THR A 250 -34.91 48.83 -97.12
N THR A 251 -35.42 47.66 -97.53
CA THR A 251 -35.71 46.57 -96.58
C THR A 251 -34.44 46.01 -95.93
N ALA A 252 -33.33 45.90 -96.67
CA ALA A 252 -32.05 45.44 -96.11
C ALA A 252 -31.48 46.45 -95.09
N ILE A 253 -31.61 47.75 -95.36
CA ILE A 253 -31.18 48.80 -94.44
C ILE A 253 -32.05 48.84 -93.18
N GLU A 254 -33.36 48.59 -93.29
CA GLU A 254 -34.27 48.47 -92.15
C GLU A 254 -33.95 47.24 -91.27
N GLU A 255 -33.63 46.09 -91.88
CA GLU A 255 -33.18 44.90 -91.17
C GLU A 255 -31.84 45.13 -90.46
N ASP A 256 -30.88 45.77 -91.13
CA ASP A 256 -29.58 46.12 -90.53
C ASP A 256 -29.73 47.15 -89.39
N LEU A 257 -30.64 48.12 -89.51
CA LEU A 257 -30.97 49.06 -88.43
C LEU A 257 -31.61 48.35 -87.24
N ASN A 258 -32.58 47.47 -87.47
CA ASN A 258 -33.21 46.67 -86.42
C ASN A 258 -32.20 45.76 -85.70
N SER A 259 -31.26 45.18 -86.45
CA SER A 259 -30.12 44.42 -85.91
C SER A 259 -29.22 45.31 -85.05
N LEU A 260 -28.91 46.53 -85.52
CA LEU A 260 -28.11 47.49 -84.78
C LEU A 260 -28.79 47.96 -83.48
N TYR A 261 -30.12 48.16 -83.48
CA TYR A 261 -30.86 48.49 -82.26
C TYR A 261 -30.81 47.38 -81.22
N ALA A 262 -30.88 46.12 -81.65
CA ALA A 262 -30.75 44.97 -80.76
C ALA A 262 -29.31 44.85 -80.22
N GLU A 263 -28.30 45.07 -81.07
CA GLU A 263 -26.89 45.05 -80.64
C GLU A 263 -26.55 46.19 -79.67
N ILE A 264 -27.17 47.38 -79.84
CA ILE A 264 -27.06 48.48 -78.88
C ILE A 264 -27.61 48.06 -77.52
N ASP A 265 -28.76 47.38 -77.47
CA ASP A 265 -29.34 46.90 -76.22
C ASP A 265 -28.39 45.89 -75.53
N ASP A 266 -27.83 44.95 -76.28
CA ASP A 266 -26.90 43.93 -75.77
C ASP A 266 -25.56 44.52 -75.30
N MET A 267 -24.99 45.47 -76.06
CA MET A 267 -23.76 46.17 -75.69
C MET A 267 -23.96 47.03 -74.44
N VAL A 268 -25.07 47.78 -74.37
CA VAL A 268 -25.38 48.60 -73.18
C VAL A 268 -25.63 47.70 -71.97
N ALA A 269 -26.33 46.58 -72.15
CA ALA A 269 -26.51 45.57 -71.09
C ALA A 269 -25.15 45.09 -70.57
N MET A 270 -24.23 44.74 -71.46
CA MET A 270 -22.90 44.24 -71.10
C MET A 270 -22.07 45.30 -70.37
N VAL A 271 -22.05 46.54 -70.85
CA VAL A 271 -21.29 47.64 -70.24
C VAL A 271 -21.86 48.00 -68.86
N VAL A 272 -23.19 48.12 -68.73
CA VAL A 272 -23.84 48.40 -67.44
C VAL A 272 -23.65 47.25 -66.45
N ALA A 273 -23.72 46.01 -66.92
CA ALA A 273 -23.43 44.84 -66.10
C ALA A 273 -21.97 44.82 -65.63
N HIS A 274 -21.02 45.12 -66.52
CA HIS A 274 -19.60 45.15 -66.20
C HIS A 274 -19.24 46.26 -65.21
N ASP A 275 -19.66 47.50 -65.48
CA ASP A 275 -19.22 48.68 -64.73
C ASP A 275 -19.93 48.83 -63.38
N HIS A 276 -21.19 48.41 -63.28
CA HIS A 276 -22.02 48.66 -62.11
C HIS A 276 -22.46 47.36 -61.43
N ARG A 277 -23.04 46.42 -62.17
CA ARG A 277 -23.63 45.21 -61.57
C ARG A 277 -22.57 44.31 -60.94
N ASN A 278 -21.47 44.05 -61.66
CA ASN A 278 -20.41 43.16 -61.19
C ASN A 278 -19.62 43.79 -60.04
N GLY A 279 -19.25 45.07 -60.16
CA GLY A 279 -18.54 45.79 -59.11
C GLY A 279 -19.33 45.88 -57.80
N LEU A 280 -20.62 46.23 -57.88
CA LEU A 280 -21.51 46.28 -56.72
C LEU A 280 -21.80 44.88 -56.18
N GLY A 281 -21.97 43.89 -57.04
CA GLY A 281 -22.18 42.49 -56.64
C GLY A 281 -21.01 41.94 -55.83
N VAL A 282 -19.77 42.18 -56.25
CA VAL A 282 -18.56 41.78 -55.51
C VAL A 282 -18.46 42.53 -54.17
N ALA A 283 -18.77 43.84 -54.15
CA ALA A 283 -18.77 44.62 -52.92
C ALA A 283 -19.82 44.10 -51.91
N LEU A 284 -21.06 43.87 -52.35
CA LEU A 284 -22.12 43.30 -51.51
C LEU A 284 -21.76 41.90 -51.00
N GLN A 285 -21.19 41.05 -51.86
CA GLN A 285 -20.73 39.73 -51.45
C GLN A 285 -19.60 39.80 -50.42
N SER A 286 -18.67 40.75 -50.56
CA SER A 286 -17.60 40.96 -49.59
C SER A 286 -18.12 41.41 -48.22
N ILE A 287 -19.13 42.28 -48.18
CA ILE A 287 -19.80 42.74 -46.96
C ILE A 287 -20.56 41.57 -46.32
N ARG A 288 -21.28 40.77 -47.11
CA ARG A 288 -21.97 39.56 -46.61
C ARG A 288 -20.99 38.58 -45.98
N GLN A 289 -19.83 38.37 -46.61
CA GLN A 289 -18.78 37.52 -46.06
C GLN A 289 -18.16 38.10 -44.79
N SER A 290 -17.94 39.41 -44.69
CA SER A 290 -17.38 40.04 -43.49
C SER A 290 -18.36 39.93 -42.31
N GLN A 291 -19.65 40.21 -42.52
CA GLN A 291 -20.69 40.05 -41.49
C GLN A 291 -20.79 38.60 -41.01
N LEU A 292 -20.76 37.64 -41.93
CA LEU A 292 -20.80 36.22 -41.57
C LEU A 292 -19.56 35.80 -40.76
N ARG A 293 -18.38 36.31 -41.13
CA ARG A 293 -17.14 36.06 -40.37
C ARG A 293 -17.21 36.66 -38.98
N GLU A 294 -17.66 37.91 -38.85
CA GLU A 294 -17.80 38.58 -37.57
C GLU A 294 -18.76 37.80 -36.65
N LYS A 295 -19.94 37.42 -37.16
CA LYS A 295 -20.90 36.56 -36.44
C LYS A 295 -20.28 35.23 -36.01
N ARG A 296 -19.52 34.56 -36.89
CA ARG A 296 -18.81 33.31 -36.55
C ARG A 296 -17.79 33.53 -35.44
N THR A 297 -16.95 34.56 -35.54
CA THR A 297 -15.93 34.85 -34.52
C THR A 297 -16.55 35.24 -33.17
N ALA A 298 -17.67 35.96 -33.18
CA ALA A 298 -18.41 36.28 -31.96
C ALA A 298 -18.99 35.01 -31.34
N ASN A 299 -19.61 34.14 -32.14
CA ASN A 299 -20.10 32.84 -31.67
C ASN A 299 -18.97 31.96 -31.12
N GLU A 300 -17.83 31.87 -31.81
CA GLU A 300 -16.67 31.11 -31.33
C GLU A 300 -16.15 31.64 -29.98
N LYS A 301 -16.10 32.96 -29.78
CA LYS A 301 -15.76 33.57 -28.49
C LYS A 301 -16.77 33.20 -27.41
N ILE A 302 -18.07 33.26 -27.72
CA ILE A 302 -19.15 32.90 -26.80
C ILE A 302 -19.02 31.42 -26.40
N TYR A 303 -18.88 30.51 -27.37
CA TYR A 303 -18.71 29.08 -27.11
C TYR A 303 -17.43 28.78 -26.33
N GLY A 304 -16.32 29.42 -26.67
CA GLY A 304 -15.05 29.27 -25.96
C GLY A 304 -15.16 29.69 -24.49
N ARG A 305 -15.84 30.82 -24.23
CA ARG A 305 -16.05 31.31 -22.87
C ARG A 305 -16.98 30.41 -22.07
N LEU A 306 -18.11 29.99 -22.66
CA LEU A 306 -19.03 29.03 -22.03
C LEU A 306 -18.33 27.72 -21.70
N ARG A 307 -17.54 27.18 -22.64
CA ARG A 307 -16.75 25.98 -22.41
C ARG A 307 -15.75 26.16 -21.26
N SER A 308 -15.07 27.31 -21.20
CA SER A 308 -14.15 27.59 -20.08
C SER A 308 -14.87 27.60 -18.73
N LEU A 309 -16.06 28.20 -18.65
CA LEU A 309 -16.89 28.21 -17.45
C LEU A 309 -17.37 26.81 -17.06
N THR A 310 -17.74 25.98 -18.04
CA THR A 310 -18.11 24.58 -17.76
C THR A 310 -16.92 23.78 -17.22
N THR A 311 -15.73 23.93 -17.82
CA THR A 311 -14.54 23.21 -17.37
C THR A 311 -14.07 23.64 -15.97
N THR A 312 -14.18 24.92 -15.62
CA THR A 312 -13.85 25.39 -14.27
C THR A 312 -14.84 24.86 -13.23
N LEU A 313 -16.13 24.80 -13.58
CA LEU A 313 -17.16 24.20 -12.72
C LEU A 313 -16.93 22.70 -12.51
N GLU A 314 -16.58 21.97 -13.57
CA GLU A 314 -16.22 20.54 -13.50
C GLU A 314 -14.99 20.31 -12.59
N ASP A 315 -13.93 21.09 -12.74
CA ASP A 315 -12.73 20.99 -11.90
C ASP A 315 -13.03 21.27 -10.42
N VAL A 316 -13.83 22.30 -10.12
CA VAL A 316 -14.26 22.56 -8.74
C VAL A 316 -15.14 21.43 -8.19
N SER A 317 -16.01 20.85 -9.01
CA SER A 317 -16.81 19.68 -8.61
C SER A 317 -15.94 18.48 -8.23
N ILE A 318 -14.96 18.15 -9.07
CA ILE A 318 -13.99 17.06 -8.79
C ILE A 318 -13.20 17.35 -7.51
N ARG A 319 -12.75 18.60 -7.33
CA ARG A 319 -12.03 19.03 -6.14
C ARG A 319 -12.88 18.97 -4.87
N LEU A 320 -14.17 19.29 -4.96
CA LEU A 320 -15.10 19.18 -3.84
C LEU A 320 -15.37 17.73 -3.46
N GLU A 321 -15.56 16.85 -4.44
CA GLU A 321 -15.75 15.43 -4.18
C GLU A 321 -14.48 14.83 -3.55
N THR A 322 -13.29 15.10 -4.08
CA THR A 322 -12.03 14.60 -3.47
C THR A 322 -11.84 15.09 -2.03
N LEU A 323 -12.15 16.35 -1.74
CA LEU A 323 -12.11 16.87 -0.37
C LEU A 323 -13.13 16.16 0.53
N LYS A 324 -14.34 15.92 0.02
CA LYS A 324 -15.39 15.22 0.74
C LYS A 324 -14.98 13.78 1.08
N HIS A 325 -14.42 13.03 0.13
CA HIS A 325 -13.90 11.68 0.38
C HIS A 325 -12.79 11.71 1.44
N ARG A 326 -11.79 12.60 1.30
CA ARG A 326 -10.72 12.78 2.29
C ARG A 326 -11.28 13.04 3.69
N ARG A 327 -12.34 13.83 3.83
CA ARG A 327 -12.98 14.11 5.12
C ARG A 327 -13.66 12.88 5.71
N TYR A 328 -14.34 12.08 4.88
CA TYR A 328 -14.95 10.83 5.34
C TYR A 328 -13.89 9.85 5.83
N ASP A 329 -12.82 9.65 5.08
CA ASP A 329 -11.74 8.73 5.43
C ASP A 329 -11.04 9.16 6.73
N LEU A 330 -10.77 10.46 6.90
CA LEU A 330 -10.19 10.99 8.14
C LEU A 330 -11.14 10.82 9.33
N HIS A 331 -12.45 10.99 9.12
CA HIS A 331 -13.43 10.79 10.19
C HIS A 331 -13.56 9.31 10.57
N ASP A 332 -13.53 8.40 9.60
CA ASP A 332 -13.54 6.96 9.85
C ASP A 332 -12.26 6.50 10.56
N LEU A 333 -11.10 7.02 10.17
CA LEU A 333 -9.85 6.75 10.87
C LEU A 333 -9.92 7.25 12.32
N GLN A 334 -10.50 8.42 12.55
CA GLN A 334 -10.70 8.96 13.90
C GLN A 334 -11.65 8.09 14.75
N THR A 335 -12.77 7.61 14.19
CA THR A 335 -13.69 6.73 14.92
C THR A 335 -13.04 5.38 15.24
N GLN A 336 -12.24 4.83 14.32
CA GLN A 336 -11.46 3.62 14.56
C GLN A 336 -10.43 3.83 15.68
N LEU A 337 -9.69 4.94 15.68
CA LEU A 337 -8.74 5.27 16.76
C LEU A 337 -9.41 5.38 18.13
N LEU A 338 -10.60 5.99 18.20
CA LEU A 338 -11.38 6.07 19.43
C LEU A 338 -11.89 4.69 19.89
N GLN A 339 -12.23 3.80 18.95
CA GLN A 339 -12.60 2.42 19.27
C GLN A 339 -11.41 1.61 19.79
N PHE A 340 -10.19 1.83 19.27
CA PHE A 340 -8.98 1.24 19.83
C PHE A 340 -8.70 1.74 21.25
N GLU A 341 -8.99 3.01 21.55
CA GLU A 341 -8.85 3.57 22.90
C GLU A 341 -9.83 2.95 23.90
N GLY A 342 -11.11 2.85 23.52
CA GLY A 342 -12.17 2.25 24.35
C GLY A 342 -12.13 0.71 24.40
N GLY A 343 -11.52 0.09 23.39
CA GLY A 343 -11.41 -1.35 23.19
C GLY A 343 -10.18 -1.98 23.82
N ILE A 344 -9.35 -1.22 24.55
CA ILE A 344 -8.44 -1.80 25.54
C ILE A 344 -9.26 -1.96 26.82
N PRO A 345 -9.99 -3.07 27.05
CA PRO A 345 -10.42 -3.36 28.40
C PRO A 345 -9.13 -3.36 29.22
N SER A 346 -9.07 -2.47 30.19
CA SER A 346 -8.24 -2.67 31.37
C SER A 346 -8.66 -4.02 31.95
N ARG A 347 -8.15 -5.12 31.38
CA ARG A 347 -8.08 -6.40 32.03
C ARG A 347 -7.07 -6.14 33.12
N LYS A 348 -7.58 -5.56 34.20
CA LYS A 348 -7.06 -5.73 35.55
C LYS A 348 -6.95 -7.24 35.69
N VAL A 349 -5.83 -7.79 35.22
CA VAL A 349 -5.31 -9.02 35.76
C VAL A 349 -5.03 -8.61 37.19
N SER A 350 -6.01 -8.87 38.04
CA SER A 350 -5.91 -8.83 39.48
C SER A 350 -4.77 -9.78 39.83
N SER A 351 -3.55 -9.25 39.77
CA SER A 351 -2.35 -9.85 40.31
C SER A 351 -2.46 -9.77 41.83
N SER A 352 -3.38 -10.56 42.37
CA SER A 352 -3.22 -11.14 43.71
C SER A 352 -3.08 -12.64 43.52
N VAL A 353 -1.98 -13.06 42.88
CA VAL A 353 -1.42 -14.38 43.16
C VAL A 353 -0.76 -14.26 44.52
N ALA A 354 -1.61 -14.27 45.55
CA ALA A 354 -1.20 -14.68 46.86
C ALA A 354 -0.79 -16.14 46.72
N VAL A 355 0.47 -16.40 47.01
CA VAL A 355 1.04 -17.73 47.21
C VAL A 355 0.16 -18.45 48.22
N ARG A 356 -0.75 -19.30 47.73
CA ARG A 356 -1.29 -20.42 48.49
C ARG A 356 -0.91 -21.68 47.74
N VAL A 357 0.15 -22.27 48.26
CA VAL A 357 0.49 -23.67 48.08
C VAL A 357 -0.70 -24.47 48.60
N ASP A 358 -1.50 -25.03 47.71
CA ASP A 358 -2.21 -26.27 47.96
C ASP A 358 -2.12 -27.13 46.69
N GLN A 359 -1.44 -28.26 46.86
CA GLN A 359 -1.17 -29.27 45.85
C GLN A 359 -2.46 -29.98 45.45
N LYS A 360 -2.97 -29.79 44.22
CA LYS A 360 -3.69 -30.89 43.53
C LYS A 360 -3.89 -30.81 42.01
N ASP A 361 -3.62 -29.71 41.32
CA ASP A 361 -4.01 -29.58 39.91
C ASP A 361 -2.85 -29.39 38.91
N THR A 362 -1.74 -30.13 39.09
CA THR A 362 -0.67 -30.16 38.08
C THR A 362 -1.04 -30.97 36.83
N ASN A 363 -2.17 -31.67 36.83
CA ASN A 363 -2.50 -32.62 35.76
C ASN A 363 -3.20 -31.96 34.57
N THR A 364 -3.86 -30.80 34.72
CA THR A 364 -4.68 -30.24 33.63
C THR A 364 -3.84 -29.66 32.49
N ALA A 365 -2.69 -29.04 32.82
CA ALA A 365 -1.78 -28.49 31.81
C ALA A 365 -0.95 -29.59 31.13
N THR A 366 -0.56 -30.63 31.86
CA THR A 366 0.14 -31.79 31.29
C THR A 366 -0.79 -32.64 30.45
N ASP A 367 -2.06 -32.82 30.85
CA ASP A 367 -3.06 -33.54 30.08
C ASP A 367 -3.42 -32.79 28.78
N ALA A 368 -3.48 -31.46 28.80
CA ALA A 368 -3.69 -30.65 27.60
C ALA A 368 -2.51 -30.78 26.60
N LEU A 369 -1.27 -30.77 27.08
CA LEU A 369 -0.08 -30.98 26.25
C LEU A 369 0.02 -32.42 25.72
N LEU A 370 -0.31 -33.42 26.53
CA LEU A 370 -0.33 -34.83 26.13
C LEU A 370 -1.40 -35.11 25.07
N HIS A 371 -2.56 -34.45 25.18
CA HIS A 371 -3.63 -34.53 24.19
C HIS A 371 -3.24 -33.87 22.86
N HIS A 372 -2.48 -32.77 22.91
CA HIS A 372 -2.00 -32.08 21.71
C HIS A 372 -0.86 -32.83 20.98
N LEU A 373 -0.13 -33.68 21.72
CA LEU A 373 0.96 -34.52 21.21
C LEU A 373 0.49 -35.93 20.80
N SER A 374 -0.81 -36.23 20.91
CA SER A 374 -1.42 -37.52 20.53
C SER A 374 -0.76 -38.75 21.19
N LEU A 375 -0.20 -38.60 22.39
CA LEU A 375 0.34 -39.74 23.14
C LEU A 375 -0.83 -40.44 23.87
N PRO A 376 -0.97 -41.77 23.76
CA PRO A 376 -2.10 -42.47 24.36
C PRO A 376 -2.04 -42.39 25.89
N ILE A 377 -3.04 -41.72 26.47
CA ILE A 377 -3.24 -41.61 27.92
C ILE A 377 -3.96 -42.88 28.39
N HIS A 378 -3.24 -43.99 28.46
CA HIS A 378 -3.67 -45.13 29.26
C HIS A 378 -2.76 -45.26 30.49
N PRO A 379 -3.33 -45.40 31.71
CA PRO A 379 -2.55 -45.71 32.90
C PRO A 379 -2.07 -47.17 32.80
N CYS A 380 -1.06 -47.42 31.98
CA CYS A 380 -0.39 -48.70 31.92
C CYS A 380 0.48 -48.85 33.18
N LYS A 381 0.22 -49.95 33.90
CA LYS A 381 1.12 -50.49 34.92
C LYS A 381 2.56 -50.48 34.39
N PRO A 382 3.57 -50.22 35.24
CA PRO A 382 4.98 -50.12 34.83
C PRO A 382 5.52 -51.49 34.41
N ALA A 383 5.21 -51.90 33.18
CA ALA A 383 5.88 -52.98 32.49
C ALA A 383 6.95 -52.35 31.60
N GLY A 384 8.22 -52.55 31.96
CA GLY A 384 9.36 -52.47 31.06
C GLY A 384 9.76 -51.09 30.54
N ILE A 385 10.75 -50.47 31.21
CA ILE A 385 11.61 -49.39 30.67
C ILE A 385 12.10 -49.58 29.20
N PRO A 386 12.32 -50.81 28.67
CA PRO A 386 12.62 -50.97 27.24
C PRO A 386 11.53 -50.50 26.27
N ASP A 387 10.25 -50.53 26.65
CA ASP A 387 9.12 -50.25 25.75
C ASP A 387 8.92 -48.75 25.53
N VAL A 388 9.19 -47.94 26.57
CA VAL A 388 9.18 -46.47 26.47
C VAL A 388 10.30 -45.98 25.54
N ASN A 389 11.48 -46.60 25.58
CA ASN A 389 12.56 -46.24 24.65
C ASN A 389 12.25 -46.61 23.20
N ALA A 390 11.47 -47.67 22.95
CA ALA A 390 10.99 -48.00 21.61
C ALA A 390 10.00 -46.93 21.12
N HIS A 391 9.03 -46.55 21.94
CA HIS A 391 8.07 -45.49 21.60
C HIS A 391 8.73 -44.11 21.38
N LEU A 392 9.76 -43.79 22.16
CA LEU A 392 10.49 -42.53 22.00
C LEU A 392 11.30 -42.50 20.70
N ARG A 393 11.85 -43.66 20.28
CA ARG A 393 12.51 -43.80 18.98
C ARG A 393 11.51 -43.70 17.83
N ASP A 394 10.37 -44.37 17.92
CA ASP A 394 9.32 -44.29 16.91
C ASP A 394 8.78 -42.86 16.77
N ALA A 395 8.53 -42.17 17.88
CA ALA A 395 8.14 -40.76 17.87
C ALA A 395 9.22 -39.86 17.27
N THR A 396 10.50 -40.15 17.51
CA THR A 396 11.62 -39.41 16.90
C THR A 396 11.66 -39.62 15.38
N ILE A 397 11.49 -40.86 14.91
CA ILE A 397 11.45 -41.19 13.47
C ILE A 397 10.27 -40.48 12.80
N VAL A 398 9.08 -40.52 13.40
CA VAL A 398 7.90 -39.84 12.86
C VAL A 398 8.10 -38.32 12.82
N PHE A 399 8.73 -37.74 13.84
CA PHE A 399 9.00 -36.31 13.87
C PHE A 399 10.05 -35.90 12.82
N GLU A 400 11.13 -36.68 12.70
CA GLU A 400 12.15 -36.48 11.67
C GLU A 400 11.53 -36.58 10.27
N GLN A 401 10.72 -37.60 10.02
CA GLN A 401 10.05 -37.77 8.73
C GLN A 401 9.08 -36.63 8.42
N ARG A 402 8.27 -36.21 9.38
CA ARG A 402 7.36 -35.05 9.22
C ARG A 402 8.13 -33.74 9.00
N SER A 403 9.28 -33.59 9.65
CA SER A 403 10.14 -32.42 9.45
C SER A 403 10.77 -32.41 8.05
N LEU A 404 11.21 -33.58 7.55
CA LEU A 404 11.75 -33.73 6.20
C LEU A 404 10.67 -33.47 5.14
N ASP A 405 9.45 -33.99 5.34
CA ASP A 405 8.33 -33.76 4.44
C ASP A 405 7.95 -32.26 4.39
N SER A 406 7.93 -31.59 5.55
CA SER A 406 7.68 -30.14 5.62
C SER A 406 8.78 -29.32 4.96
N ILE A 407 10.05 -29.70 5.12
CA ILE A 407 11.18 -29.05 4.44
C ILE A 407 11.08 -29.28 2.92
N ALA A 408 10.73 -30.49 2.48
CA ALA A 408 10.55 -30.80 1.06
C ALA A 408 9.40 -29.98 0.44
N GLU A 409 8.29 -29.81 1.15
CA GLU A 409 7.17 -28.96 0.75
C GLU A 409 7.58 -27.49 0.64
N MET A 410 8.32 -26.97 1.61
CA MET A 410 8.86 -25.59 1.54
C MET A 410 9.84 -25.41 0.38
N LEU A 411 10.73 -26.38 0.13
CA LEU A 411 11.65 -26.31 -1.01
C LEU A 411 10.90 -26.36 -2.34
N TRP A 412 9.86 -27.18 -2.43
CA TRP A 412 9.03 -27.26 -3.64
C TRP A 412 8.24 -25.97 -3.89
N THR A 413 7.62 -25.38 -2.86
CA THR A 413 6.88 -24.11 -3.01
C THR A 413 7.80 -22.94 -3.36
N THR A 414 8.98 -22.88 -2.75
CA THR A 414 9.99 -21.86 -3.09
C THR A 414 10.53 -22.02 -4.51
N GLU A 415 10.74 -23.26 -4.99
CA GLU A 415 11.11 -23.52 -6.38
C GLU A 415 10.00 -23.08 -7.35
N GLN A 416 8.73 -23.39 -7.05
CA GLN A 416 7.59 -22.95 -7.86
C GLN A 416 7.47 -21.42 -7.91
N ALA A 417 7.66 -20.74 -6.77
CA ALA A 417 7.69 -19.28 -6.72
C ALA A 417 8.82 -18.70 -7.59
N ALA A 418 10.01 -19.31 -7.56
CA ALA A 418 11.15 -18.88 -8.40
C ALA A 418 10.90 -19.11 -9.90
N ILE A 419 10.19 -20.18 -10.29
CA ILE A 419 9.78 -20.43 -11.68
C ILE A 419 8.78 -19.36 -12.13
N ARG A 420 7.75 -19.07 -11.32
CA ARG A 420 6.75 -18.04 -11.63
C ARG A 420 7.38 -16.64 -11.74
N GLY A 421 8.31 -16.30 -10.84
CA GLY A 421 9.05 -15.05 -10.89
C GLY A 421 9.88 -14.90 -12.17
N ARG A 422 10.59 -15.96 -12.60
CA ARG A 422 11.33 -15.96 -13.87
C ARG A 422 10.41 -15.81 -15.08
N ALA A 423 9.25 -16.47 -15.08
CA ALA A 423 8.26 -16.32 -16.16
C ALA A 423 7.72 -14.88 -16.25
N ALA A 424 7.38 -14.27 -15.11
CA ALA A 424 6.93 -12.88 -15.05
C ALA A 424 8.01 -11.90 -15.56
N LEU A 425 9.26 -12.06 -15.13
CA LEU A 425 10.38 -11.25 -15.62
C LEU A 425 10.63 -11.44 -17.12
N GLY A 426 10.47 -12.66 -17.63
CA GLY A 426 10.50 -12.95 -19.07
C GLY A 426 9.41 -12.19 -19.84
N SER A 427 8.19 -12.16 -19.32
CA SER A 427 7.08 -11.38 -19.90
C SER A 427 7.37 -9.87 -19.88
N VAL A 428 7.95 -9.34 -18.79
CA VAL A 428 8.37 -7.93 -18.71
C VAL A 428 9.47 -7.63 -19.72
N SER A 429 10.48 -8.47 -19.80
CA SER A 429 11.59 -8.31 -20.75
C SER A 429 11.09 -8.34 -22.20
N ASN A 430 10.15 -9.24 -22.52
CA ASN A 430 9.55 -9.32 -23.85
C ASN A 430 8.67 -8.11 -24.15
N ALA A 431 7.90 -7.62 -23.18
CA ALA A 431 7.10 -6.40 -23.32
C ALA A 431 7.96 -5.15 -23.51
N LEU A 432 9.10 -5.03 -22.78
CA LEU A 432 10.08 -3.96 -23.01
C LEU A 432 10.76 -4.08 -24.37
N ALA A 433 11.15 -5.28 -24.79
CA ALA A 433 11.80 -5.51 -26.07
C ALA A 433 10.86 -5.25 -27.26
N ALA A 434 9.55 -5.45 -27.08
CA ALA A 434 8.54 -5.20 -28.10
C ALA A 434 8.32 -3.70 -28.41
N ASN A 435 8.88 -2.77 -27.62
CA ASN A 435 8.95 -1.32 -27.87
C ASN A 435 7.62 -0.58 -28.18
N GLU A 436 6.47 -1.27 -28.16
CA GLU A 436 5.16 -0.65 -28.21
C GLU A 436 4.75 -0.32 -26.78
N SER A 437 4.71 0.98 -26.48
CA SER A 437 4.09 1.58 -25.29
C SER A 437 2.59 1.23 -25.26
N ASN A 438 2.26 -0.03 -25.03
CA ASN A 438 0.89 -0.50 -24.98
C ASN A 438 0.48 -0.56 -23.50
N PRO A 439 -0.27 0.43 -22.98
CA PRO A 439 -0.63 0.52 -21.56
C PRO A 439 -1.42 -0.71 -21.08
N LEU A 440 -2.07 -1.42 -22.01
CA LEU A 440 -2.76 -2.69 -21.75
C LEU A 440 -1.82 -3.81 -21.30
N ALA A 441 -0.58 -3.86 -21.82
CA ALA A 441 0.39 -4.87 -21.42
C ALA A 441 0.93 -4.61 -20.00
N VAL A 442 1.07 -3.34 -19.62
CA VAL A 442 1.47 -2.94 -18.26
C VAL A 442 0.34 -3.22 -17.25
N SER A 443 -0.91 -2.93 -17.61
CA SER A 443 -2.07 -3.24 -16.75
C SER A 443 -2.25 -4.75 -16.54
N ALA A 444 -2.08 -5.56 -17.60
CA ALA A 444 -2.16 -7.02 -17.49
C ALA A 444 -1.02 -7.60 -16.63
N LEU A 445 0.15 -6.96 -16.65
CA LEU A 445 1.29 -7.34 -15.80
C LEU A 445 1.04 -6.99 -14.33
N GLU A 446 0.52 -5.79 -14.04
CA GLU A 446 0.15 -5.39 -12.67
C GLU A 446 -0.91 -6.33 -12.08
N GLU A 447 -1.91 -6.71 -12.87
CA GLU A 447 -2.92 -7.69 -12.47
C GLU A 447 -2.31 -9.06 -12.17
N GLY A 448 -1.38 -9.54 -13.01
CA GLY A 448 -0.66 -10.79 -12.78
C GLY A 448 0.20 -10.78 -11.51
N ILE A 449 0.85 -9.66 -11.19
CA ILE A 449 1.64 -9.50 -9.95
C ILE A 449 0.71 -9.51 -8.74
N ASN A 450 -0.44 -8.84 -8.81
CA ASN A 450 -1.41 -8.79 -7.71
C ASN A 450 -2.03 -10.17 -7.44
N ILE A 451 -2.36 -10.94 -8.47
CA ILE A 451 -2.85 -12.32 -8.32
C ILE A 451 -1.78 -13.22 -7.69
N ALA A 452 -0.52 -13.11 -8.13
CA ALA A 452 0.58 -13.89 -7.57
C ALA A 452 0.83 -13.53 -6.09
N LYS A 453 0.75 -12.25 -5.74
CA LYS A 453 0.90 -11.76 -4.36
C LYS A 453 -0.22 -12.27 -3.45
N ALA A 454 -1.47 -12.20 -3.91
CA ALA A 454 -2.62 -12.73 -3.18
C ALA A 454 -2.52 -14.25 -2.96
N GLY A 455 -1.97 -14.99 -3.93
CA GLY A 455 -1.70 -16.43 -3.77
C GLY A 455 -0.70 -16.74 -2.66
N ILE A 456 0.40 -15.99 -2.58
CA ILE A 456 1.41 -16.15 -1.51
C ILE A 456 0.83 -15.80 -0.15
N GLU A 457 0.07 -14.70 -0.04
CA GLU A 457 -0.57 -14.29 1.22
C GLU A 457 -1.60 -15.34 1.70
N ALA A 458 -2.39 -15.92 0.79
CA ALA A 458 -3.33 -16.98 1.11
C ALA A 458 -2.65 -18.29 1.58
N GLU A 459 -1.50 -18.65 1.02
CA GLU A 459 -0.72 -19.83 1.46
C GLU A 459 -0.01 -19.60 2.80
N THR A 460 0.42 -18.37 3.13
CA THR A 460 1.03 -18.06 4.44
C THR A 460 0.04 -17.96 5.61
N THR A 461 -1.26 -17.89 5.33
CA THR A 461 -2.32 -17.76 6.35
C THR A 461 -3.01 -19.09 6.68
N ARG A 462 -2.64 -20.18 6.01
CA ARG A 462 -3.01 -21.56 6.35
C ARG A 462 -1.92 -22.21 7.16
#